data_AF-A0A7X0AHZ9-F1
#
_entry.id   AF-A0A7X0AHZ9-F1
#
_cell.length_a   1.000
_cell.length_b   1.000
_cell.length_c   1.000
_cell.angle_alpha   90.00
_cell.angle_beta   90.00
_cell.angle_gamma   90.00
#
_symmetry.space_group_name_H-M   'P 1'
#
loop_
_entity.id
_entity.type
_entity.pdbx_description
1 polymer ?
#
loop_
_entity_poly.entity_id
_entity_poly.type
_entity_poly.pdbx_seq_one_letter_code
_entity_poly.pdbx_strand_id
1 'polypeptide(L)'
;MKTHTILRKRLMYSLLALLGGMLLLAPLWAQAQQVPVFSAADKQAIESYNLNEDNFKRLAAAVKEVHEEGISPPPPKDFSNVHSLDDLANVPVAEDKRILPLLQKYGFTPREFLVANFALANAGIAVQAKSNPEAAKYMDKNRINPANVSFYEAHEAQIAALQQQFEDGSNK
;
A
#
# COMPACT_ATOMS: atom_id res chain seq x y z
N MET A 1 -27.39 36.84 4.70
CA MET A 1 -27.12 35.89 3.61
C MET A 1 -25.62 35.87 3.36
N LYS A 2 -24.89 34.94 3.97
CA LYS A 2 -23.43 34.77 3.78
C LYS A 2 -23.22 33.38 3.21
N THR A 3 -22.80 33.35 1.95
CA THR A 3 -22.39 32.17 1.20
C THR A 3 -21.12 31.62 1.82
N HIS A 4 -21.22 30.47 2.50
CA HIS A 4 -20.07 29.72 2.97
C HIS A 4 -19.40 29.03 1.78
N THR A 5 -18.31 29.65 1.33
CA THR A 5 -17.42 29.15 0.29
C THR A 5 -16.76 27.85 0.74
N ILE A 6 -17.22 26.75 0.17
CA ILE A 6 -16.45 25.59 -0.29
C ILE A 6 -15.42 25.02 0.71
N LEU A 7 -15.90 24.05 1.47
CA LEU A 7 -15.14 23.05 2.21
C LEU A 7 -14.34 22.16 1.22
N ARG A 8 -13.22 22.68 0.65
CA ARG A 8 -12.20 21.85 -0.02
C ARG A 8 -11.39 21.10 1.05
N LYS A 9 -12.00 20.09 1.66
CA LYS A 9 -11.26 19.01 2.32
C LYS A 9 -10.50 18.24 1.23
N ARG A 10 -9.28 18.65 0.92
CA ARG A 10 -8.32 17.79 0.21
C ARG A 10 -7.91 16.73 1.22
N LEU A 11 -8.66 15.64 1.29
CA LEU A 11 -8.23 14.44 2.00
C LEU A 11 -6.97 13.96 1.27
N MET A 12 -5.84 14.14 1.93
CA MET A 12 -4.51 13.96 1.42
C MET A 12 -4.16 12.50 1.69
N TYR A 13 -4.42 11.66 0.70
CA TYR A 13 -4.09 10.24 0.76
C TYR A 13 -2.58 10.12 0.54
N SER A 14 -1.84 9.86 1.61
CA SER A 14 -0.41 9.52 1.53
C SER A 14 -0.24 8.27 0.67
N LEU A 15 0.91 8.12 0.01
CA LEU A 15 1.20 7.01 -0.91
C LEU A 15 1.05 5.60 -0.26
N LEU A 16 1.12 5.53 1.08
CA LEU A 16 0.84 4.33 1.89
C LEU A 16 -0.66 4.04 2.10
N ALA A 17 -1.54 5.02 1.91
CA ALA A 17 -2.99 4.85 2.00
C ALA A 17 -3.57 4.01 0.85
N LEU A 18 -2.82 3.79 -0.24
CA LEU A 18 -3.22 2.85 -1.29
C LEU A 18 -3.19 1.38 -0.83
N LEU A 19 -2.55 1.06 0.29
CA LEU A 19 -2.46 -0.32 0.79
C LEU A 19 -3.01 -0.52 2.21
N GLY A 20 -3.15 0.54 3.01
CA GLY A 20 -3.72 0.48 4.37
C GLY A 20 -4.92 1.38 4.62
N GLY A 21 -5.37 2.17 3.64
CA GLY A 21 -6.34 3.25 3.84
C GLY A 21 -7.81 2.89 3.64
N MET A 22 -8.23 1.65 3.94
CA MET A 22 -9.64 1.22 3.80
C MET A 22 -10.26 0.68 5.09
N LEU A 23 -9.80 1.13 6.26
CA LEU A 23 -10.30 0.61 7.54
C LEU A 23 -10.58 1.71 8.58
N LEU A 24 -11.33 2.74 8.19
CA LEU A 24 -12.03 3.59 9.17
C LEU A 24 -13.50 3.77 8.78
N LEU A 25 -14.31 2.84 9.30
CA LEU A 25 -15.71 3.00 9.75
C LEU A 25 -16.77 3.54 8.76
N ALA A 26 -17.34 2.63 7.97
CA ALA A 26 -18.75 2.69 7.55
C ALA A 26 -19.31 1.27 7.34
N PRO A 27 -20.56 0.95 7.74
CA PRO A 27 -21.17 -0.34 7.45
C PRO A 27 -21.62 -0.35 5.98
N LEU A 28 -20.74 -0.81 5.09
CA LEU A 28 -20.97 -0.90 3.65
C LEU A 28 -20.97 -2.36 3.17
N TRP A 29 -21.88 -3.18 3.71
CA TRP A 29 -22.21 -4.49 3.13
C TRP A 29 -23.06 -4.31 1.85
N ALA A 30 -22.59 -3.50 0.90
CA ALA A 30 -23.23 -3.31 -0.42
C ALA A 30 -22.26 -2.84 -1.52
N GLN A 31 -20.95 -2.72 -1.25
CA GLN A 31 -19.95 -2.37 -2.26
C GLN A 31 -18.80 -3.40 -2.33
N ALA A 32 -19.10 -4.65 -1.98
CA ALA A 32 -18.14 -5.77 -1.99
C ALA A 32 -17.75 -6.28 -3.40
N GLN A 33 -17.78 -5.44 -4.45
CA GLN A 33 -17.56 -5.88 -5.83
C GLN A 33 -16.58 -5.04 -6.65
N GLN A 34 -15.55 -4.44 -6.04
CA GLN A 34 -14.47 -3.80 -6.82
C GLN A 34 -13.06 -4.04 -6.28
N VAL A 35 -12.85 -5.10 -5.51
CA VAL A 35 -11.48 -5.57 -5.28
C VAL A 35 -11.06 -6.38 -6.52
N PRO A 36 -9.99 -6.01 -7.23
CA PRO A 36 -9.53 -6.79 -8.37
C PRO A 36 -9.29 -8.25 -7.93
N VAL A 37 -9.96 -9.17 -8.62
CA VAL A 37 -9.81 -10.60 -8.34
C VAL A 37 -8.47 -11.05 -8.92
N PHE A 38 -7.43 -11.03 -8.08
CA PHE A 38 -6.11 -11.50 -8.48
C PHE A 38 -6.12 -12.99 -8.86
N SER A 39 -5.36 -13.33 -9.89
CA SER A 39 -5.14 -14.71 -10.33
C SER A 39 -4.45 -15.54 -9.24
N ALA A 40 -4.47 -16.87 -9.36
CA ALA A 40 -3.73 -17.73 -8.44
C ALA A 40 -2.21 -17.44 -8.46
N ALA A 41 -1.67 -17.12 -9.63
CA ALA A 41 -0.26 -16.77 -9.79
C ALA A 41 0.10 -15.44 -9.10
N ASP A 42 -0.79 -14.45 -9.17
CA ASP A 42 -0.62 -13.16 -8.49
C ASP A 42 -0.66 -13.33 -6.97
N LYS A 43 -1.62 -14.11 -6.48
CA LYS A 43 -1.72 -14.47 -5.06
C LYS A 43 -0.46 -15.16 -4.58
N GLN A 44 0.00 -16.16 -5.33
CA GLN A 44 1.24 -16.89 -5.03
C GLN A 44 2.47 -15.95 -5.04
N ALA A 45 2.54 -14.98 -5.95
CA ALA A 45 3.65 -14.02 -5.98
C ALA A 45 3.72 -13.18 -4.70
N ILE A 46 2.57 -12.76 -4.16
CA ILE A 46 2.50 -12.04 -2.86
C ILE A 46 2.85 -12.97 -1.69
N GLU A 47 2.27 -14.17 -1.68
CA GLU A 47 2.44 -15.14 -0.59
C GLU A 47 3.86 -15.69 -0.48
N SER A 48 4.58 -15.80 -1.60
CA SER A 48 5.97 -16.30 -1.64
C SER A 48 7.03 -15.20 -1.59
N TYR A 49 6.66 -13.92 -1.64
CA TYR A 49 7.61 -12.83 -1.54
C TYR A 49 8.25 -12.80 -0.14
N ASN A 50 9.57 -12.71 -0.07
CA ASN A 50 10.32 -12.62 1.19
C ASN A 50 10.87 -11.21 1.40
N LEU A 51 10.39 -10.53 2.43
CA LEU A 51 10.98 -9.29 2.91
C LEU A 51 12.35 -9.58 3.54
N ASN A 52 13.31 -8.70 3.26
CA ASN A 52 14.64 -8.72 3.83
C ASN A 52 15.18 -7.29 3.92
N GLU A 53 16.35 -7.14 4.55
CA GLU A 53 16.98 -5.83 4.77
C GLU A 53 17.19 -5.04 3.47
N ASP A 54 17.65 -5.71 2.40
CA ASP A 54 17.95 -5.05 1.13
C ASP A 54 16.67 -4.52 0.47
N ASN A 55 15.66 -5.37 0.29
CA ASN A 55 14.44 -4.94 -0.38
C ASN A 55 13.65 -3.94 0.47
N PHE A 56 13.65 -4.06 1.80
CA PHE A 56 13.01 -3.09 2.68
C PHE A 56 13.71 -1.72 2.61
N LYS A 57 15.04 -1.69 2.64
CA LYS A 57 15.81 -0.44 2.50
C LYS A 57 15.55 0.25 1.15
N ARG A 58 15.55 -0.52 0.05
CA ARG A 58 15.25 0.02 -1.29
C ARG A 58 13.81 0.50 -1.38
N LEU A 59 12.87 -0.24 -0.79
CA LEU A 59 11.46 0.12 -0.73
C LEU A 59 11.26 1.45 0.01
N ALA A 60 11.83 1.58 1.20
CA ALA A 60 11.78 2.79 2.01
C ALA A 60 12.36 4.01 1.29
N ALA A 61 13.51 3.83 0.61
CA ALA A 61 14.15 4.89 -0.16
C ALA A 61 13.31 5.32 -1.38
N ALA A 62 12.71 4.36 -2.10
CA ALA A 62 11.82 4.65 -3.21
C ALA A 62 10.59 5.46 -2.76
N VAL A 63 9.92 5.04 -1.68
CA VAL A 63 8.74 5.78 -1.15
C VAL A 63 9.15 7.19 -0.68
N LYS A 64 10.32 7.32 -0.03
CA LYS A 64 10.85 8.62 0.36
C LYS A 64 11.06 9.55 -0.83
N GLU A 65 11.71 9.08 -1.89
CA GLU A 65 11.96 9.90 -3.08
C GLU A 65 10.67 10.27 -3.82
N VAL A 66 9.69 9.35 -3.92
CA VAL A 66 8.37 9.66 -4.48
C VAL A 66 7.72 10.83 -3.72
N HIS A 67 7.83 10.84 -2.39
CA HIS A 67 7.33 11.93 -1.55
C HIS A 67 8.11 13.24 -1.76
N GLU A 68 9.44 13.19 -1.78
CA GLU A 68 10.30 14.36 -1.98
C GLU A 68 10.10 15.00 -3.36
N GLU A 69 9.78 14.20 -4.38
CA GLU A 69 9.43 14.67 -5.73
C GLU A 69 7.99 15.17 -5.86
N GLY A 70 7.19 15.12 -4.79
CA GLY A 70 5.79 15.52 -4.79
C GLY A 70 4.92 14.67 -5.72
N ILE A 71 5.35 13.43 -6.01
CA ILE A 71 4.57 12.49 -6.81
C ILE A 71 3.38 12.04 -5.94
N SER A 72 2.19 12.45 -6.34
CA SER A 72 0.97 12.11 -5.64
C SER A 72 0.47 10.74 -6.08
N PRO A 73 -0.19 9.98 -5.18
CA PRO A 73 -0.84 8.76 -5.59
C PRO A 73 -1.95 9.10 -6.61
N PRO A 74 -2.21 8.21 -7.57
CA PRO A 74 -3.29 8.41 -8.51
C PRO A 74 -4.62 8.57 -7.76
N PRO A 75 -5.55 9.41 -8.24
CA PRO A 75 -6.85 9.55 -7.62
C PRO A 75 -7.56 8.18 -7.61
N PRO A 76 -8.50 7.95 -6.68
CA PRO A 76 -9.32 6.75 -6.69
C PRO A 76 -9.96 6.59 -8.07
N LYS A 77 -9.54 5.56 -8.81
CA LYS A 77 -10.07 5.22 -10.12
C LYS A 77 -11.10 4.12 -9.99
N ASP A 78 -11.95 4.02 -11.00
CA ASP A 78 -12.68 2.78 -11.24
C ASP A 78 -11.67 1.68 -11.59
N PHE A 79 -11.48 0.74 -10.66
CA PHE A 79 -10.61 -0.43 -10.83
C PHE A 79 -11.31 -1.55 -11.61
N SER A 80 -12.47 -1.30 -12.23
CA SER A 80 -13.18 -2.26 -13.08
C SER A 80 -12.34 -2.87 -14.19
N ASN A 81 -11.32 -2.15 -14.67
CA ASN A 81 -10.38 -2.60 -15.71
C ASN A 81 -9.08 -3.22 -15.16
N VAL A 82 -8.93 -3.35 -13.84
CA VAL A 82 -7.77 -4.02 -13.24
C VAL A 82 -8.08 -5.49 -13.06
N HIS A 83 -7.41 -6.34 -13.83
CA HIS A 83 -7.64 -7.79 -13.83
C HIS A 83 -6.43 -8.59 -13.33
N SER A 84 -5.29 -7.91 -13.14
CA SER A 84 -4.03 -8.53 -12.72
C SER A 84 -3.21 -7.59 -11.83
N LEU A 85 -2.16 -8.12 -11.20
CA LEU A 85 -1.16 -7.29 -10.53
C LEU A 85 -0.40 -6.39 -11.50
N ASP A 86 -0.19 -6.83 -12.74
CA ASP A 86 0.47 -6.03 -13.76
C ASP A 86 -0.38 -4.82 -14.16
N ASP A 87 -1.69 -4.99 -14.33
CA ASP A 87 -2.61 -3.86 -14.57
C ASP A 87 -2.54 -2.86 -13.43
N LEU A 88 -2.61 -3.34 -12.19
CA LEU A 88 -2.58 -2.50 -10.99
C LEU A 88 -1.25 -1.74 -10.87
N ALA A 89 -0.13 -2.43 -11.11
CA ALA A 89 1.21 -1.85 -11.04
C ALA A 89 1.46 -0.78 -12.11
N ASN A 90 0.78 -0.88 -13.25
CA ASN A 90 0.90 0.09 -14.34
C ASN A 90 0.05 1.35 -14.15
N VAL A 91 -0.97 1.33 -13.27
CA VAL A 91 -1.79 2.53 -12.99
C VAL A 91 -0.95 3.75 -12.60
N PRO A 92 -0.08 3.69 -11.57
CA PRO A 92 0.74 4.85 -11.20
C PRO A 92 1.71 5.26 -12.31
N VAL A 93 2.32 4.29 -13.01
CA VAL A 93 3.25 4.56 -14.12
C VAL A 93 2.59 5.29 -15.29
N ALA A 94 1.33 4.98 -15.57
CA ALA A 94 0.55 5.64 -16.61
C ALA A 94 0.18 7.08 -16.24
N GLU A 95 0.02 7.37 -14.95
CA GLU A 95 -0.36 8.69 -14.44
C GLU A 95 0.83 9.64 -14.28
N ASP A 96 1.99 9.13 -13.84
CA ASP A 96 3.21 9.93 -13.70
C ASP A 96 4.42 9.18 -14.29
N LYS A 97 4.95 9.74 -15.39
CA LYS A 97 6.09 9.18 -16.14
C LYS A 97 7.38 9.10 -15.32
N ARG A 98 7.48 9.83 -14.19
CA ARG A 98 8.63 9.79 -13.27
C ARG A 98 8.69 8.50 -12.46
N ILE A 99 7.56 7.81 -12.28
CA ILE A 99 7.49 6.63 -11.41
C ILE A 99 8.33 5.47 -11.95
N LEU A 100 8.25 5.16 -13.24
CA LEU A 100 9.00 4.02 -13.79
C LEU A 100 10.52 4.20 -13.65
N PRO A 101 11.14 5.33 -14.05
CA PRO A 101 12.56 5.58 -13.81
C PRO A 101 12.95 5.54 -12.33
N LEU A 102 12.11 6.06 -11.43
CA LEU A 102 12.36 6.03 -9.98
C LEU A 102 12.36 4.59 -9.45
N LEU A 103 11.38 3.77 -9.82
CA LEU A 103 11.35 2.37 -9.41
C LEU A 103 12.56 1.61 -9.93
N GLN A 104 12.94 1.85 -11.19
CA GLN A 104 14.14 1.25 -11.79
C GLN A 104 15.42 1.68 -11.08
N LYS A 105 15.54 2.95 -10.66
CA LYS A 105 16.67 3.46 -9.86
C LYS A 105 16.86 2.66 -8.57
N TYR A 106 15.77 2.21 -7.94
CA TYR A 106 15.79 1.38 -6.73
C TYR A 106 15.73 -0.13 -7.03
N GLY A 107 15.91 -0.54 -8.28
CA GLY A 107 15.98 -1.94 -8.66
C GLY A 107 14.65 -2.68 -8.54
N PHE A 108 13.53 -1.98 -8.74
CA PHE A 108 12.20 -2.58 -8.79
C PHE A 108 11.61 -2.51 -10.20
N THR A 109 10.92 -3.57 -10.58
CA THR A 109 9.84 -3.45 -11.57
C THR A 109 8.58 -2.88 -10.90
N PRO A 110 7.62 -2.28 -11.64
CA PRO A 110 6.34 -1.86 -11.06
C PRO A 110 5.62 -3.00 -10.32
N ARG A 111 5.60 -4.19 -10.92
CA ARG A 111 4.97 -5.39 -10.33
C ARG A 111 5.66 -5.81 -9.03
N GLU A 112 6.99 -5.84 -9.02
CA GLU A 112 7.76 -6.23 -7.83
C GLU A 112 7.59 -5.22 -6.69
N PHE A 113 7.60 -3.93 -7.00
CA PHE A 113 7.34 -2.88 -6.00
C PHE A 113 5.97 -3.06 -5.36
N LEU A 114 4.94 -3.35 -6.16
CA LEU A 114 3.59 -3.61 -5.68
C LEU A 114 3.52 -4.88 -4.82
N VAL A 115 4.16 -5.97 -5.24
CA VAL A 115 4.22 -7.23 -4.48
C VAL A 115 4.93 -7.03 -3.13
N ALA A 116 6.07 -6.32 -3.10
CA ALA A 116 6.81 -6.04 -1.87
C ALA A 116 5.97 -5.23 -0.87
N ASN A 117 5.23 -4.24 -1.39
CA ASN A 117 4.30 -3.45 -0.60
C ASN A 117 3.10 -4.27 -0.07
N PHE A 118 2.50 -5.16 -0.87
CA PHE A 118 1.46 -6.06 -0.39
C PHE A 118 1.99 -7.02 0.69
N ALA A 119 3.19 -7.55 0.51
CA ALA A 119 3.85 -8.40 1.51
C ALA A 119 4.03 -7.66 2.84
N LEU A 120 4.50 -6.41 2.81
CA LEU A 120 4.66 -5.56 3.99
C LEU A 120 3.31 -5.24 4.66
N ALA A 121 2.29 -4.87 3.88
CA ALA A 121 0.95 -4.57 4.38
C ALA A 121 0.29 -5.79 5.03
N ASN A 122 0.34 -6.96 4.37
CA ASN A 122 -0.20 -8.21 4.91
C ASN A 122 0.49 -8.62 6.21
N ALA A 123 1.81 -8.45 6.30
CA ALA A 123 2.56 -8.69 7.53
C ALA A 123 2.12 -7.75 8.66
N GLY A 124 1.95 -6.45 8.38
CA GLY A 124 1.46 -5.48 9.36
C GLY A 124 0.06 -5.78 9.86
N ILE A 125 -0.87 -6.15 8.96
CA ILE A 125 -2.22 -6.59 9.34
C ILE A 125 -2.14 -7.83 10.24
N ALA A 126 -1.26 -8.78 9.93
CA ALA A 126 -1.08 -10.00 10.73
C ALA A 126 -0.54 -9.70 12.14
N VAL A 127 0.44 -8.79 12.26
CA VAL A 127 0.95 -8.32 13.55
C VAL A 127 -0.16 -7.62 14.34
N GLN A 128 -0.89 -6.69 13.70
CA GLN A 128 -1.99 -5.97 14.35
C GLN A 128 -3.10 -6.92 14.84
N ALA A 129 -3.44 -7.94 14.06
CA ALA A 129 -4.47 -8.91 14.40
C ALA A 129 -4.09 -9.78 15.61
N LYS A 130 -2.80 -9.91 15.97
CA LYS A 130 -2.40 -10.57 17.23
C LYS A 130 -2.95 -9.85 18.46
N SER A 131 -3.11 -8.54 18.39
CA SER A 131 -3.68 -7.70 19.47
C SER A 131 -5.16 -7.39 19.29
N ASN A 132 -5.78 -7.77 18.16
CA ASN A 132 -7.19 -7.55 17.87
C ASN A 132 -7.87 -8.86 17.36
N PRO A 133 -8.50 -9.62 18.27
CA PRO A 133 -9.15 -10.90 17.92
C PRO A 133 -10.26 -10.78 16.87
N GLU A 134 -10.93 -9.63 16.77
CA GLU A 134 -11.99 -9.42 15.76
C GLU A 134 -11.39 -9.25 14.36
N ALA A 135 -10.25 -8.58 14.23
CA ALA A 135 -9.53 -8.46 12.95
C ALA A 135 -9.01 -9.82 12.46
N ALA A 136 -8.55 -10.67 13.39
CA ALA A 136 -8.03 -12.00 13.08
C ALA A 136 -9.05 -12.95 12.44
N LYS A 137 -10.36 -12.71 12.63
CA LYS A 137 -11.44 -13.55 12.06
C LYS A 137 -11.59 -13.42 10.55
N TYR A 138 -11.15 -12.29 9.99
CA TYR A 138 -11.29 -11.98 8.56
C TYR A 138 -10.00 -12.25 7.77
N MET A 139 -8.96 -12.73 8.44
CA MET A 139 -7.67 -13.03 7.83
C MET A 139 -7.59 -14.50 7.41
N ASP A 140 -7.24 -14.73 6.15
CA ASP A 140 -6.81 -16.05 5.70
C ASP A 140 -5.34 -16.27 6.06
N LYS A 141 -5.11 -16.90 7.21
CA LYS A 141 -3.76 -17.14 7.73
C LYS A 141 -2.90 -18.02 6.83
N ASN A 142 -3.52 -18.85 5.97
CA ASN A 142 -2.79 -19.70 5.03
C ASN A 142 -2.18 -18.90 3.86
N ARG A 143 -2.54 -17.62 3.75
CA ARG A 143 -2.12 -16.72 2.67
C ARG A 143 -1.17 -15.64 3.18
N ILE A 144 -0.53 -15.90 4.32
CA ILE A 144 0.41 -15.00 4.99
C ILE A 144 1.75 -15.69 5.05
N ASN A 145 2.80 -14.98 4.61
CA ASN A 145 4.17 -15.45 4.77
C ASN A 145 4.64 -15.19 6.22
N PRO A 146 4.88 -16.23 7.04
CA PRO A 146 5.29 -16.06 8.44
C PRO A 146 6.68 -15.40 8.58
N ALA A 147 7.55 -15.54 7.57
CA ALA A 147 8.85 -14.85 7.56
C ALA A 147 8.65 -13.33 7.46
N ASN A 148 7.69 -12.87 6.66
CA ASN A 148 7.37 -11.45 6.55
C ASN A 148 6.74 -10.90 7.84
N VAL A 149 5.92 -11.69 8.54
CA VAL A 149 5.40 -11.31 9.86
C VAL A 149 6.54 -11.11 10.85
N SER A 150 7.47 -12.07 10.91
CA SER A 150 8.65 -11.99 11.78
C SER A 150 9.55 -10.81 11.42
N PHE A 151 9.73 -10.55 10.12
CA PHE A 151 10.47 -9.40 9.62
C PHE A 151 9.81 -8.09 10.06
N TYR A 152 8.48 -7.97 9.92
CA TYR A 152 7.73 -6.78 10.34
C TYR A 152 7.90 -6.51 11.83
N GLU A 153 7.76 -7.53 12.68
CA GLU A 153 7.94 -7.40 14.14
C GLU A 153 9.36 -6.93 14.50
N ALA A 154 10.38 -7.43 13.79
CA ALA A 154 11.77 -6.99 13.99
C ALA A 154 12.03 -5.53 13.54
N HIS A 155 11.18 -4.98 12.66
CA HIS A 155 11.36 -3.68 12.02
C HIS A 155 10.28 -2.66 12.38
N GLU A 156 9.43 -2.95 13.35
CA GLU A 156 8.24 -2.15 13.65
C GLU A 156 8.56 -0.67 13.89
N ALA A 157 9.62 -0.38 14.65
CA ALA A 157 10.07 0.98 14.90
C ALA A 157 10.50 1.73 13.62
N GLN A 158 11.17 1.04 12.69
CA GLN A 158 11.60 1.63 11.42
C GLN A 158 10.40 1.88 10.50
N ILE A 159 9.45 0.94 10.46
CA ILE A 159 8.22 1.06 9.68
C ILE A 159 7.35 2.20 10.21
N ALA A 160 7.19 2.31 11.53
CA ALA A 160 6.45 3.40 12.18
C ALA A 160 7.08 4.77 11.89
N ALA A 161 8.42 4.87 11.92
CA ALA A 161 9.11 6.11 11.58
C ALA A 161 8.87 6.54 10.12
N LEU A 162 8.88 5.57 9.18
CA LEU A 162 8.53 5.84 7.78
C LEU A 162 7.09 6.35 7.67
N GLN A 163 6.13 5.69 8.32
CA GLN A 163 4.72 6.11 8.30
C GLN A 163 4.53 7.53 8.83
N GLN A 164 5.10 7.85 10.00
CA GLN A 164 5.02 9.19 10.61
C GLN A 164 5.62 10.27 9.70
N GLN A 165 6.75 9.99 9.06
CA GLN A 165 7.38 10.94 8.14
C GLN A 165 6.43 11.35 6.98
N PHE A 166 5.62 10.42 6.47
CA PHE A 166 4.67 10.70 5.40
C PHE A 166 3.37 11.37 5.88
N GLU A 167 2.99 11.17 7.15
CA GLU A 167 1.87 11.88 7.76
C GLU A 167 2.22 13.36 8.00
N ASP A 168 3.40 13.63 8.58
CA ASP A 168 3.85 14.98 8.91
C ASP A 168 4.19 15.84 7.68
N GLY A 169 4.77 15.23 6.64
CA GLY A 169 5.10 15.90 5.38
C GLY A 169 3.88 16.33 4.54
N SER A 170 2.71 15.75 4.83
CA SER A 170 1.45 16.13 4.18
C SER A 170 0.91 17.46 4.73
N ASN A 171 1.27 17.88 5.94
CA ASN A 171 0.66 19.03 6.63
C ASN A 171 1.35 20.40 6.35
N LYS A 172 2.20 20.49 5.32
CA LYS A 172 2.92 21.72 4.93
C LYS A 172 2.42 22.32 3.62
#